data_AF-A0A2M9P8N6-F1
#
_entry.id   AF-A0A2M9P8N6-F1
#
_cell.length_a   1.000
_cell.length_b   1.000
_cell.length_c   1.000
_cell.angle_alpha   90.00
_cell.angle_beta   90.00
_cell.angle_gamma   90.00
#
_symmetry.space_group_name_H-M   'P 1'
#
loop_
_entity.id
_entity.type
_entity.pdbx_description
1 polymer ?
#
loop_
_entity_poly.entity_id
_entity_poly.type
_entity_poly.pdbx_seq_one_letter_code
_entity_poly.pdbx_strand_id
1 'polypeptide(L)'
;TGRTLHFTREGLPFGSEQFLPGRRTLWRFEADQCQAGRWWPEGGGVCFSYDRDPTPICWDFRAEGGGHVAELLEGGLATGFTLRLDRIETAPLPCPGPEVGS
;
A
#
# COMPACT_ATOMS: atom_id res chain seq x y z
N THR A 1 15.32 -2.61 7.57
CA THR A 1 14.14 -2.12 8.32
C THR A 1 13.06 -1.75 7.33
N GLY A 2 11.87 -2.31 7.47
CA GLY A 2 10.69 -1.89 6.70
C GLY A 2 9.92 -0.81 7.44
N ARG A 3 9.03 -0.11 6.73
CA ARG A 3 8.02 0.78 7.32
C ARG A 3 6.66 0.24 6.94
N THR A 4 5.73 0.28 7.88
CA THR A 4 4.33 -0.09 7.66
C THR A 4 3.50 1.18 7.71
N LEU A 5 2.74 1.42 6.65
CA LEU A 5 1.83 2.55 6.51
C LEU A 5 0.41 2.03 6.64
N HIS A 6 -0.40 2.69 7.46
CA HIS A 6 -1.81 2.38 7.66
C HIS A 6 -2.67 3.44 6.99
N PHE A 7 -3.62 2.98 6.18
CA PHE A 7 -4.48 3.84 5.38
C PHE A 7 -5.92 3.76 5.87
N THR A 8 -6.59 4.91 5.84
CA THR A 8 -8.02 5.04 6.09
C THR A 8 -8.73 5.56 4.85
N ARG A 9 -9.99 5.19 4.71
CA ARG A 9 -10.90 5.73 3.70
C ARG A 9 -12.18 6.18 4.41
N GLU A 10 -12.59 7.43 4.18
CA GLU A 10 -13.77 8.01 4.84
C GLU A 10 -13.74 7.88 6.38
N GLY A 11 -12.54 7.91 6.97
CA GLY A 11 -12.33 7.78 8.41
C GLY A 11 -12.32 6.35 8.95
N LEU A 12 -12.51 5.34 8.10
CA LEU A 12 -12.47 3.93 8.48
C LEU A 12 -11.14 3.28 8.06
N PRO A 13 -10.57 2.36 8.85
CA PRO A 13 -9.42 1.55 8.45
C PRO A 13 -9.68 0.84 7.13
N PHE A 14 -8.79 1.02 6.16
CA PHE A 14 -8.93 0.44 4.82
C PHE A 14 -7.94 -0.70 4.60
N GLY A 15 -6.67 -0.45 4.89
CA GLY A 15 -5.62 -1.42 4.68
C GLY A 15 -4.28 -0.86 5.08
N SER A 16 -3.28 -1.74 5.08
CA SER A 16 -1.93 -1.40 5.51
C SER A 16 -0.91 -1.95 4.51
N GLU A 17 0.13 -1.18 4.25
CA GLU A 17 1.21 -1.48 3.31
C GLU A 17 2.54 -1.51 4.04
N GLN A 18 3.25 -2.64 3.98
CA GLN A 18 4.61 -2.75 4.48
C GLN A 18 5.63 -2.68 3.34
N PHE A 19 6.50 -1.67 3.39
CA PHE A 19 7.60 -1.51 2.45
C PHE A 19 8.83 -2.31 2.88
N LEU A 20 9.33 -3.15 1.97
CA LEU A 20 10.47 -4.03 2.17
C LEU A 20 11.65 -3.64 1.26
N PRO A 21 12.89 -4.04 1.61
CA PRO A 21 14.05 -3.81 0.74
C PRO A 21 13.87 -4.43 -0.65
N GLY A 22 14.41 -3.76 -1.66
CA GLY A 22 14.38 -4.23 -3.05
C GLY A 22 13.04 -3.96 -3.77
N ARG A 23 12.36 -2.86 -3.44
CA ARG A 23 11.07 -2.47 -4.05
C ARG A 23 9.97 -3.53 -3.88
N ARG A 24 10.04 -4.29 -2.78
CA ARG A 24 9.02 -5.27 -2.40
C ARG A 24 8.05 -4.62 -1.44
N THR A 25 6.83 -5.12 -1.43
CA THR A 25 5.79 -4.66 -0.52
C THR A 25 4.90 -5.80 -0.07
N LEU A 26 4.25 -5.64 1.08
CA LEU A 26 3.16 -6.48 1.54
C LEU A 26 1.94 -5.60 1.79
N TRP A 27 0.87 -5.84 1.04
CA TRP A 27 -0.41 -5.19 1.27
C TRP A 27 -1.33 -6.10 2.07
N ARG A 28 -2.12 -5.53 2.98
CA ARG A 28 -3.16 -6.25 3.72
C ARG A 28 -4.38 -5.35 3.91
N PHE A 29 -5.54 -5.78 3.43
CA PHE A 29 -6.82 -5.24 3.90
C PHE A 29 -7.09 -5.77 5.32
N GLU A 30 -7.82 -5.03 6.14
CA GLU A 30 -7.96 -5.39 7.56
C GLU A 30 -8.50 -6.82 7.81
N ALA A 31 -9.40 -7.29 6.96
CA ALA A 31 -10.00 -8.61 7.06
C ALA A 31 -9.24 -9.72 6.30
N ASP A 32 -8.19 -9.39 5.55
CA ASP A 32 -7.59 -10.29 4.58
C ASP A 32 -6.19 -10.79 4.96
N GLN A 33 -5.79 -11.81 4.21
CA GLN A 33 -4.43 -12.31 4.09
C GLN A 33 -3.52 -11.32 3.34
N CYS A 34 -2.23 -11.32 3.68
CA CYS A 34 -1.26 -10.45 3.04
C CYS A 34 -1.03 -10.80 1.57
N GLN A 35 -0.87 -9.78 0.76
CA GLN A 35 -0.56 -9.85 -0.65
C GLN A 35 0.86 -9.34 -0.86
N ALA A 36 1.75 -10.23 -1.26
CA ALA A 36 3.10 -9.84 -1.65
C ALA A 36 3.06 -9.15 -3.01
N GLY A 37 3.91 -8.15 -3.17
CA GLY A 37 3.97 -7.36 -4.39
C GLY A 37 5.26 -6.59 -4.55
N ARG A 38 5.28 -5.75 -5.58
CA ARG A 38 6.37 -4.84 -5.92
C ARG A 38 5.82 -3.47 -6.24
N TRP A 39 6.67 -2.46 -6.05
CA TRP A 39 6.32 -1.07 -6.37
C TRP A 39 7.41 -0.37 -7.17
N TRP A 40 7.03 0.60 -7.99
CA TRP A 40 7.96 1.42 -8.75
C TRP A 40 7.34 2.80 -9.07
N PRO A 41 8.15 3.87 -9.17
CA PRO A 41 7.66 5.13 -9.67
C PRO A 41 7.42 5.05 -11.19
N GLU A 42 6.29 5.55 -11.64
CA GLU A 42 5.89 5.61 -13.06
C GLU A 42 4.84 6.70 -13.27
N GLY A 43 4.92 7.43 -14.38
CA GLY A 43 3.89 8.42 -14.76
C GLY A 43 3.66 9.55 -13.75
N GLY A 44 4.64 9.85 -12.88
CA GLY A 44 4.50 10.85 -11.81
C GLY A 44 3.88 10.31 -10.51
N GLY A 45 3.38 9.07 -10.51
CA GLY A 45 2.89 8.37 -9.33
C GLY A 45 3.80 7.21 -8.92
N VAL A 46 3.30 6.40 -7.99
CA VAL A 46 3.90 5.12 -7.58
C VAL A 46 2.92 4.00 -7.93
N CYS A 47 3.38 3.06 -8.75
CA CYS A 47 2.60 1.90 -9.17
C CYS A 47 2.98 0.67 -8.35
N PHE A 48 1.97 -0.15 -8.08
CA PHE A 48 2.04 -1.36 -7.28
C PHE A 48 1.48 -2.53 -8.09
N SER A 49 2.07 -3.70 -7.95
CA SER A 49 1.56 -4.94 -8.54
C SER A 49 1.73 -6.06 -7.53
N TYR A 50 0.70 -6.91 -7.41
CA TYR A 50 0.64 -7.95 -6.39
C TYR A 50 0.64 -9.33 -7.05
N ASP A 51 1.19 -10.33 -6.36
CA ASP A 51 1.40 -11.66 -6.96
C ASP A 51 0.08 -12.36 -7.34
N ARG A 52 -1.03 -12.01 -6.67
CA ARG A 52 -2.37 -12.56 -6.94
C ARG A 52 -3.09 -11.88 -8.09
N ASP A 53 -2.89 -10.57 -8.22
CA ASP A 53 -3.40 -9.76 -9.32
C ASP A 53 -2.26 -8.86 -9.82
N PRO A 54 -1.54 -9.28 -10.88
CA PRO A 54 -0.36 -8.59 -11.33
C PRO A 54 -0.67 -7.29 -12.07
N THR A 55 -1.95 -6.92 -12.23
CA THR A 55 -2.38 -5.68 -12.87
C THR A 55 -1.83 -4.48 -12.08
N PRO A 56 -1.01 -3.60 -12.70
CA PRO A 56 -0.47 -2.44 -12.00
C PRO A 56 -1.56 -1.47 -11.55
N ILE A 57 -1.49 -1.06 -10.28
CA ILE A 57 -2.36 -0.06 -9.67
C ILE A 57 -1.48 1.13 -9.28
N CYS A 58 -1.73 2.30 -9.86
CA CYS A 58 -0.92 3.49 -9.68
C CYS A 58 -1.58 4.50 -8.75
N TRP A 59 -0.78 5.12 -7.88
CA TRP A 59 -1.25 6.08 -6.89
C TRP A 59 -0.43 7.37 -6.98
N ASP A 60 -1.11 8.51 -6.92
CA ASP A 60 -0.51 9.82 -6.69
C ASP A 60 -0.46 10.11 -5.18
N PHE A 61 0.74 10.25 -4.63
CA PHE A 61 0.94 10.56 -3.21
C PHE A 61 1.20 12.05 -3.04
N ARG A 62 0.30 12.73 -2.33
CA ARG A 62 0.39 14.18 -2.07
C ARG A 62 0.24 14.51 -0.60
N ALA A 63 0.89 15.59 -0.17
CA ALA A 63 0.69 16.16 1.15
C ALA A 63 -0.60 16.99 1.18
N GLU A 64 -1.46 16.77 2.17
CA GLU A 64 -2.74 17.47 2.32
C GLU A 64 -3.02 17.73 3.80
N GLY A 65 -3.24 19.00 4.18
CA GLY A 65 -3.70 19.36 5.53
C GLY A 65 -2.82 18.89 6.69
N GLY A 66 -1.51 18.72 6.46
CA GLY A 66 -0.56 18.17 7.46
C GLY A 66 -0.47 16.64 7.49
N GLY A 67 -1.21 15.94 6.64
CA GLY A 67 -1.11 14.50 6.41
C GLY A 67 -0.69 14.17 4.97
N HIS A 68 -0.81 12.90 4.60
CA HIS A 68 -0.59 12.43 3.22
C HIS A 68 -1.86 11.75 2.71
N VAL A 69 -2.18 11.99 1.46
CA VAL A 69 -3.26 11.34 0.71
C VAL A 69 -2.64 10.62 -0.48
N ALA A 70 -3.13 9.40 -0.73
CA ALA A 70 -2.88 8.64 -1.95
C ALA A 70 -4.16 8.66 -2.79
N GLU A 71 -4.09 9.13 -4.03
CA GLU A 71 -5.21 9.09 -4.97
C GLU A 71 -4.95 8.05 -6.07
N LEU A 72 -5.92 7.19 -6.34
CA LEU A 72 -5.83 6.17 -7.38
C LEU A 72 -5.84 6.82 -8.76
N LEU A 73 -4.93 6.35 -9.62
CA LEU A 73 -4.79 6.74 -11.01
C LEU A 73 -5.23 5.61 -11.94
N GLU A 74 -6.10 5.94 -12.90
CA GLU A 74 -6.48 5.06 -14.01
C GLU A 74 -6.13 5.74 -15.34
N GLY A 75 -5.32 5.08 -16.17
CA GLY A 75 -4.84 5.68 -17.42
C GLY A 75 -4.07 6.99 -17.23
N GLY A 76 -3.48 7.20 -16.04
CA GLY A 76 -2.78 8.45 -15.67
C GLY A 76 -3.69 9.58 -15.19
N LEU A 77 -4.99 9.32 -15.00
CA LEU A 77 -5.96 10.30 -14.52
C LEU A 77 -6.43 9.96 -13.10
N ALA A 78 -6.58 11.00 -12.29
CA ALA A 78 -7.16 10.93 -10.96
C ALA A 78 -8.62 10.44 -11.00
N THR A 79 -8.92 9.40 -10.22
CA THR A 79 -10.25 8.77 -10.19
C THR A 79 -11.19 9.36 -9.12
N GLY A 80 -10.68 10.15 -8.18
CA GLY A 80 -11.39 10.56 -6.97
C GLY A 80 -11.37 9.51 -5.85
N PHE A 81 -10.86 8.30 -6.10
CA PHE A 81 -10.66 7.32 -5.03
C PHE A 81 -9.41 7.69 -4.23
N THR A 82 -9.59 8.08 -2.98
CA THR A 82 -8.51 8.52 -2.11
C THR A 82 -8.40 7.68 -0.84
N LEU A 83 -7.15 7.48 -0.41
CA LEU A 83 -6.77 6.91 0.87
C LEU A 83 -5.96 7.93 1.65
N ARG A 84 -6.25 8.08 2.94
CA ARG A 84 -5.49 8.95 3.83
C ARG A 84 -4.52 8.14 4.66
N LEU A 85 -3.27 8.56 4.70
CA LEU A 85 -2.28 8.01 5.62
C LEU A 85 -2.65 8.38 7.05
N ASP A 86 -2.95 7.37 7.86
CA ASP A 86 -3.33 7.53 9.26
C ASP A 86 -2.13 7.39 10.19
N ARG A 87 -1.31 6.35 9.97
CA ARG A 87 -0.18 6.04 10.84
C ARG A 87 0.99 5.44 10.06
N ILE A 88 2.20 5.69 10.57
CA ILE A 88 3.43 5.03 10.12
C ILE A 88 4.05 4.34 11.32
N GLU A 89 4.46 3.08 11.15
CA GLU A 89 5.18 2.35 12.18
C GLU A 89 6.32 1.48 11.64
N THR A 90 7.08 0.92 12.56
CA THR A 90 8.22 0.04 12.28
C THR A 90 7.89 -1.43 12.51
N ALA A 91 6.74 -1.71 13.14
CA ALA A 91 6.26 -3.06 13.37
C ALA A 91 5.87 -3.70 12.03
N PRO A 92 6.22 -4.97 11.79
CA PRO A 92 5.82 -5.67 10.58
C PRO A 92 4.34 -6.01 10.61
N LEU A 93 3.73 -6.11 9.43
CA LEU A 93 2.37 -6.63 9.33
C LEU A 93 2.32 -8.06 9.87
N PRO A 94 1.25 -8.44 10.59
CA PRO A 94 1.05 -9.80 11.06
C PRO A 94 0.62 -10.69 9.89
N CYS A 95 1.55 -10.88 8.96
CA CYS A 95 1.43 -11.81 7.86
C CYS A 95 2.02 -13.14 8.35
N PRO A 96 1.20 -14.16 8.65
CA PRO A 96 1.75 -15.50 8.79
C PRO A 96 2.42 -15.81 7.46
N GLY A 97 3.76 -15.90 7.47
CA GLY A 97 4.47 -16.56 6.38
C GLY A 97 3.93 -17.99 6.27
N PRO A 98 4.13 -18.68 5.13
CA PRO A 98 3.96 -20.14 5.16
C PRO A 98 4.78 -20.63 6.35
N GLU A 99 4.15 -21.30 7.31
CA GLU A 99 4.86 -21.91 8.42
C GLU A 99 5.95 -22.77 7.78
N VAL A 100 7.20 -22.33 7.88
CA VAL A 100 8.33 -23.21 7.59
C VAL A 100 8.36 -24.16 8.79
N GLY A 101 7.48 -25.15 8.72
CA GLY A 101 7.51 -26.32 9.59
C GLY A 101 8.89 -26.93 9.45
N SER A 102 9.57 -27.02 10.60
CA SER A 102 10.89 -27.61 10.75
C SER A 102 10.83 -29.12 10.59
#